data_AF-A0A0F9CCU9-F1
#
_entry.id   AF-A0A0F9CCU9-F1
#
_cell.length_a   1.000
_cell.length_b   1.000
_cell.length_c   1.000
_cell.angle_alpha   90.00
_cell.angle_beta   90.00
_cell.angle_gamma   90.00
#
_symmetry.space_group_name_H-M   'P 1'
#
loop_
_entity.id
_entity.type
_entity.pdbx_description
1 polymer ?
#
loop_
_entity_poly.entity_id
_entity_poly.type
_entity_poly.pdbx_seq_one_letter_code
_entity_poly.pdbx_strand_id
1 'polypeptide(L)'
;MVDQQFKVDALIDGLPDLRWIRTDVAPSALGWDVGLAVDAFINLPRSQGLKVAVGLYGNQADIKDGNDKWRQWCRDVLGRVEPTWVVADMETADAKFFGGGWQGFIDLWGPLIPELQAMGHKVMGPGTVRGVNTPGPEHFDRILGAIPFDAPSAHFYTARGRKDHLAWMKLAEEIAVKHGHTWGAVGETGEHGE
;
A
#
# COMPACT_ATOMS: atom_id res chain seq x y z
N MET A 1 -3.17 -29.88 -6.76
CA MET A 1 -3.28 -28.68 -5.92
C MET A 1 -1.89 -28.40 -5.39
N VAL A 2 -1.28 -27.28 -5.76
CA VAL A 2 0.00 -26.88 -5.14
C VAL A 2 -0.36 -26.43 -3.74
N ASP A 3 0.20 -27.10 -2.74
CA ASP A 3 -0.04 -26.82 -1.34
C ASP A 3 0.47 -25.41 -1.01
N GLN A 4 -0.45 -24.44 -0.89
CA GLN A 4 -0.08 -23.05 -0.59
C GLN A 4 0.51 -22.91 0.81
N GLN A 5 0.26 -23.88 1.70
CA GLN A 5 0.76 -23.90 3.06
C GLN A 5 2.30 -24.08 3.09
N PHE A 6 2.84 -24.87 2.15
CA PHE A 6 4.29 -25.11 2.03
C PHE A 6 5.10 -23.84 1.70
N LYS A 7 4.50 -22.82 1.06
CA LYS A 7 5.20 -21.59 0.69
C LYS A 7 5.32 -20.59 1.84
N VAL A 8 4.39 -20.60 2.79
CA VAL A 8 4.40 -19.67 3.94
C VAL A 8 5.41 -20.14 4.98
N ASP A 9 5.41 -21.43 5.31
CA ASP A 9 6.35 -22.01 6.28
C ASP A 9 7.81 -21.84 5.83
N ALA A 10 8.11 -22.09 4.55
CA ALA A 10 9.45 -21.89 3.99
C ALA A 10 9.92 -20.42 3.97
N LEU A 11 8.98 -19.47 3.87
CA LEU A 11 9.29 -18.04 3.93
C LEU A 11 9.63 -17.60 5.36
N ILE A 12 8.94 -18.16 6.36
CA ILE A 12 9.13 -17.88 7.79
C ILE A 12 10.42 -18.55 8.29
N ASP A 13 10.66 -19.81 7.93
CA ASP A 13 11.88 -20.55 8.29
C ASP A 13 13.15 -19.93 7.68
N GLY A 14 13.03 -19.33 6.49
CA GLY A 14 14.13 -18.62 5.81
C GLY A 14 14.40 -17.21 6.35
N LEU A 15 13.49 -16.63 7.14
CA LEU A 15 13.57 -15.27 7.66
C LEU A 15 13.17 -15.26 9.15
N PRO A 16 13.97 -15.84 10.05
CA PRO A 16 13.62 -16.02 11.46
C PRO A 16 13.37 -14.71 12.23
N ASP A 17 13.78 -13.57 11.67
CA ASP A 17 13.54 -12.23 12.19
C ASP A 17 12.37 -11.48 11.51
N LEU A 18 11.58 -12.16 10.65
CA LEU A 18 10.43 -11.56 9.97
C LEU A 18 9.33 -11.25 10.99
N ARG A 19 9.25 -9.98 11.39
CA ARG A 19 8.24 -9.50 12.34
C ARG A 19 7.01 -8.91 11.66
N TRP A 20 7.11 -8.61 10.38
CA TRP A 20 6.09 -7.92 9.61
C TRP A 20 5.89 -8.59 8.26
N ILE A 21 4.63 -8.68 7.84
CA ILE A 21 4.24 -9.03 6.48
C ILE A 21 3.33 -7.95 5.93
N ARG A 22 3.51 -7.59 4.66
CA ARG A 22 2.54 -6.82 3.90
C ARG A 22 1.65 -7.80 3.14
N THR A 23 0.34 -7.64 3.23
CA THR A 23 -0.62 -8.44 2.46
C THR A 23 -1.46 -7.53 1.57
N ASP A 24 -1.46 -7.78 0.27
CA ASP A 24 -2.30 -7.02 -0.66
C ASP A 24 -3.66 -7.71 -0.81
N VAL A 25 -4.73 -6.94 -0.60
CA VAL A 25 -6.12 -7.39 -0.78
C VAL A 25 -6.76 -6.57 -1.90
N ALA A 26 -7.24 -7.25 -2.94
CA ALA A 26 -7.86 -6.65 -4.10
C ALA A 26 -9.32 -7.14 -4.25
N PRO A 27 -10.34 -6.27 -4.29
CA PRO A 27 -11.74 -6.70 -4.28
C PRO A 27 -12.07 -7.65 -5.42
N SER A 28 -11.80 -7.30 -6.68
CA SER A 28 -12.11 -8.17 -7.84
C SER A 28 -11.37 -9.49 -7.80
N ALA A 29 -10.11 -9.51 -7.35
CA ALA A 29 -9.35 -10.75 -7.24
C ALA A 29 -9.95 -11.71 -6.21
N LEU A 30 -10.61 -11.15 -5.19
CA LEU A 30 -11.27 -11.89 -4.11
C LEU A 30 -12.78 -12.03 -4.32
N GLY A 31 -13.30 -11.67 -5.50
CA GLY A 31 -14.75 -11.70 -5.75
C GLY A 31 -15.57 -10.79 -4.82
N TRP A 32 -14.94 -9.72 -4.31
CA TRP A 32 -15.48 -8.78 -3.30
C TRP A 32 -15.77 -9.43 -1.93
N ASP A 33 -15.21 -10.61 -1.67
CA ASP A 33 -15.40 -11.31 -0.41
C ASP A 33 -14.56 -10.71 0.72
N VAL A 34 -15.25 -10.01 1.61
CA VAL A 34 -14.67 -9.41 2.83
C VAL A 34 -14.16 -10.48 3.80
N GLY A 35 -14.89 -11.61 3.94
CA GLY A 35 -14.48 -12.69 4.83
C GLY A 35 -13.17 -13.31 4.36
N LEU A 36 -13.04 -13.58 3.07
CA LEU A 36 -11.79 -14.08 2.48
C LEU A 36 -10.62 -13.12 2.70
N ALA A 37 -10.82 -11.81 2.47
CA ALA A 37 -9.79 -10.80 2.69
C ALA A 37 -9.33 -10.78 4.17
N VAL A 38 -10.26 -10.85 5.11
CA VAL A 38 -9.95 -10.80 6.54
C VAL A 38 -9.30 -12.09 7.02
N ASP A 39 -9.89 -13.25 6.71
CA ASP A 39 -9.48 -14.51 7.31
C ASP A 39 -8.16 -15.02 6.70
N ALA A 40 -8.05 -15.02 5.37
CA ALA A 40 -6.89 -15.61 4.69
C ALA A 40 -5.69 -14.67 4.61
N PHE A 41 -5.92 -13.36 4.44
CA PHE A 41 -4.82 -12.41 4.21
C PHE A 41 -4.43 -11.65 5.47
N ILE A 42 -5.30 -11.51 6.47
CA ILE A 42 -4.98 -10.70 7.66
C ILE A 42 -4.87 -11.58 8.91
N ASN A 43 -5.88 -12.38 9.21
CA ASN A 43 -5.93 -13.15 10.45
C ASN A 43 -5.01 -14.38 10.42
N LEU A 44 -4.89 -15.07 9.28
CA LEU A 44 -3.99 -16.21 9.15
C LEU A 44 -2.52 -15.84 9.43
N PRO A 45 -1.91 -14.80 8.82
CA PRO A 45 -0.54 -14.41 9.17
C PRO A 45 -0.40 -13.96 10.64
N ARG A 46 -1.40 -13.24 11.18
CA ARG A 46 -1.41 -12.85 12.60
C ARG A 46 -1.41 -14.05 13.54
N SER A 47 -2.15 -15.11 13.21
CA SER A 47 -2.19 -16.35 13.99
C SER A 47 -0.84 -17.07 14.04
N GLN A 48 0.06 -16.77 13.09
CA GLN A 48 1.44 -17.25 13.05
C GLN A 48 2.42 -16.31 13.79
N GLY A 49 1.91 -15.29 14.48
CA GLY A 49 2.70 -14.33 15.27
C GLY A 49 3.26 -13.16 14.45
N LEU A 50 2.88 -13.03 13.18
CA LEU A 50 3.33 -11.92 12.33
C LEU A 50 2.51 -10.65 12.60
N LYS A 51 3.17 -9.48 12.53
CA LYS A 51 2.46 -8.20 12.41
C LYS A 51 2.09 -7.98 10.94
N VAL A 52 0.89 -7.48 10.66
CA VAL A 52 0.39 -7.33 9.29
C VAL A 52 0.25 -5.87 8.93
N ALA A 53 0.75 -5.48 7.76
CA ALA A 53 0.38 -4.26 7.06
C ALA A 53 -0.55 -4.64 5.89
N VAL A 54 -1.70 -4.00 5.78
CA VAL A 54 -2.72 -4.33 4.77
C VAL A 54 -2.61 -3.36 3.60
N GLY A 55 -2.17 -3.85 2.44
CA GLY A 55 -2.25 -3.10 1.18
C GLY A 55 -3.66 -3.20 0.62
N LEU A 56 -4.41 -2.09 0.58
CA LEU A 56 -5.70 -2.07 -0.10
C LEU A 56 -5.46 -1.78 -1.58
N TYR A 57 -5.50 -2.82 -2.40
CA TYR A 57 -5.25 -2.69 -3.82
C TYR A 57 -6.57 -2.47 -4.56
N GLY A 58 -6.64 -1.41 -5.38
CA GLY A 58 -7.74 -1.19 -6.30
C GLY A 58 -7.19 -1.17 -7.72
N ASN A 59 -7.61 -2.12 -8.56
CA ASN A 59 -7.33 -2.05 -9.98
C ASN A 59 -8.40 -1.20 -10.70
N GLN A 60 -8.17 -0.89 -11.97
CA GLN A 60 -9.12 -0.08 -12.75
C GLN A 60 -10.52 -0.70 -12.80
N ALA A 61 -10.64 -2.04 -12.81
CA ALA A 61 -11.94 -2.72 -12.84
C ALA A 61 -12.68 -2.59 -11.50
N ASP A 62 -11.97 -2.55 -10.37
CA ASP A 62 -12.55 -2.37 -9.04
C ASP A 62 -13.18 -0.99 -8.86
N ILE A 63 -12.60 0.01 -9.53
CA ILE A 63 -12.92 1.44 -9.32
C ILE A 63 -13.82 1.97 -10.44
N LYS A 64 -13.93 1.24 -11.57
CA LYS A 64 -14.79 1.57 -12.71
C LYS A 64 -16.27 1.73 -12.33
N ASP A 65 -16.73 0.98 -11.34
CA ASP A 65 -18.11 1.04 -10.83
C ASP A 65 -18.31 2.11 -9.74
N GLY A 66 -17.29 2.94 -9.48
CA GLY A 66 -17.32 4.09 -8.58
C GLY A 66 -16.45 3.92 -7.33
N ASN A 67 -15.78 5.00 -6.95
CA ASN A 67 -14.92 5.10 -5.76
C ASN A 67 -15.67 4.67 -4.48
N ASP A 68 -16.99 4.86 -4.41
CA ASP A 68 -17.78 4.57 -3.22
C ASP A 68 -17.90 3.09 -2.90
N LYS A 69 -18.07 2.24 -3.91
CA LYS A 69 -18.15 0.78 -3.72
C LYS A 69 -16.83 0.24 -3.19
N TRP A 70 -15.71 0.69 -3.78
CA TRP A 70 -14.37 0.32 -3.33
C TRP A 70 -14.10 0.82 -1.91
N ARG A 71 -14.42 2.09 -1.61
CA ARG A 71 -14.28 2.66 -0.25
C ARG A 71 -15.10 1.90 0.77
N GLN A 72 -16.35 1.57 0.45
CA GLN A 72 -17.21 0.79 1.35
C GLN A 72 -16.60 -0.58 1.64
N TRP A 73 -16.11 -1.28 0.61
CA TRP A 73 -15.44 -2.55 0.80
C TRP A 73 -14.20 -2.44 1.69
N CYS A 74 -13.39 -1.37 1.54
CA CYS A 74 -12.24 -1.13 2.40
C CYS A 74 -12.64 -0.96 3.87
N ARG A 75 -13.73 -0.22 4.14
CA ARG A 75 -14.29 -0.08 5.49
C ARG A 75 -14.79 -1.41 6.04
N ASP A 76 -15.44 -2.22 5.22
CA ASP A 76 -15.98 -3.51 5.64
C ASP A 76 -14.87 -4.50 6.00
N VAL A 77 -13.76 -4.49 5.24
CA VAL A 77 -12.55 -5.28 5.55
C VAL A 77 -11.89 -4.77 6.83
N LEU A 78 -11.57 -3.48 6.89
CA LEU A 78 -10.80 -2.92 8.00
C LEU A 78 -11.60 -2.83 9.30
N GLY A 79 -12.93 -2.69 9.22
CA GLY A 79 -13.82 -2.69 10.37
C GLY A 79 -13.96 -4.05 11.07
N ARG A 80 -13.41 -5.11 10.46
CA ARG A 80 -13.41 -6.47 11.02
C ARG A 80 -12.05 -6.90 11.56
N VAL A 81 -11.04 -6.02 11.50
CA VAL A 81 -9.69 -6.35 11.96
C VAL A 81 -9.23 -5.37 13.02
N GLU A 82 -8.47 -5.88 13.99
CA GLU A 82 -7.80 -5.02 14.98
C GLU A 82 -6.93 -3.96 14.28
N PRO A 83 -6.76 -2.77 14.91
CA PRO A 83 -5.91 -1.69 14.44
C PRO A 83 -4.58 -2.17 13.85
N THR A 84 -4.25 -1.61 12.69
CA THR A 84 -3.16 -2.13 11.85
C THR A 84 -2.58 -1.02 10.98
N TRP A 85 -1.45 -1.29 10.34
CA TRP A 85 -0.95 -0.42 9.28
C TRP A 85 -1.67 -0.72 7.97
N VAL A 86 -2.12 0.32 7.29
CA VAL A 86 -2.72 0.28 5.96
C VAL A 86 -1.73 0.90 4.99
N VAL A 87 -1.45 0.22 3.90
CA VAL A 87 -0.61 0.73 2.81
C VAL A 87 -1.55 1.26 1.73
N ALA A 88 -1.61 2.58 1.63
CA ALA A 88 -2.28 3.29 0.55
C ALA A 88 -1.30 3.45 -0.61
N ASP A 89 -1.22 2.42 -1.44
CA ASP A 89 -0.22 2.31 -2.49
C ASP A 89 -0.69 2.92 -3.82
N MET A 90 0.27 3.50 -4.53
CA MET A 90 0.16 4.28 -5.75
C MET A 90 0.76 3.55 -6.96
N GLU A 91 1.20 2.29 -6.84
CA GLU A 91 1.64 1.52 -8.02
C GLU A 91 0.61 1.51 -9.16
N THR A 92 -0.66 1.72 -8.84
CA THR A 92 -1.77 1.88 -9.79
C THR A 92 -2.16 3.34 -10.05
N ALA A 93 -1.36 4.36 -9.74
CA ALA A 93 -1.64 5.76 -10.13
C ALA A 93 -0.79 6.27 -11.28
N ASP A 94 -0.29 5.37 -12.14
CA ASP A 94 -0.04 5.76 -13.52
C ASP A 94 -1.35 6.41 -14.05
N ALA A 95 -1.22 7.49 -14.82
CA ALA A 95 -2.30 8.36 -15.30
C ALA A 95 -3.49 7.64 -15.94
N LYS A 96 -3.33 6.35 -16.26
CA LYS A 96 -4.32 5.48 -16.89
C LYS A 96 -5.20 4.68 -15.91
N PHE A 97 -4.76 4.42 -14.68
CA PHE A 97 -5.41 3.44 -13.81
C PHE A 97 -6.52 4.05 -12.92
N PHE A 98 -6.30 5.24 -12.33
CA PHE A 98 -7.32 5.95 -11.52
C PHE A 98 -8.15 6.97 -12.31
N GLY A 99 -8.17 6.92 -13.65
CA GLY A 99 -9.00 7.81 -14.47
C GLY A 99 -8.66 9.31 -14.39
N GLY A 100 -7.59 9.69 -13.67
CA GLY A 100 -7.20 11.08 -13.44
C GLY A 100 -5.79 11.27 -12.85
N GLY A 101 -4.92 10.26 -12.95
CA GLY A 101 -3.57 10.29 -12.37
C GLY A 101 -3.55 10.56 -10.86
N TRP A 102 -2.62 11.41 -10.42
CA TRP A 102 -2.46 11.78 -9.01
C TRP A 102 -3.71 12.42 -8.39
N GLN A 103 -4.53 13.14 -9.17
CA GLN A 103 -5.79 13.70 -8.65
C GLN A 103 -6.81 12.59 -8.36
N GLY A 104 -6.91 11.59 -9.23
CA GLY A 104 -7.76 10.42 -8.99
C GLY A 104 -7.36 9.66 -7.74
N PHE A 105 -6.06 9.59 -7.43
CA PHE A 105 -5.57 9.04 -6.18
C PHE A 105 -6.04 9.86 -4.97
N ILE A 106 -5.94 11.20 -5.02
CA ILE A 106 -6.45 12.09 -3.97
C ILE A 106 -7.97 11.93 -3.79
N ASP A 107 -8.73 11.86 -4.88
CA ASP A 107 -10.18 11.74 -4.85
C ASP A 107 -10.65 10.39 -4.28
N LEU A 108 -9.85 9.34 -4.50
CA LEU A 108 -10.10 8.01 -3.95
C LEU A 108 -9.75 7.94 -2.46
N TRP A 109 -8.51 8.28 -2.12
CA TRP A 109 -7.92 8.03 -0.81
C TRP A 109 -8.13 9.16 0.20
N GLY A 110 -8.19 10.41 -0.26
CA GLY A 110 -8.32 11.60 0.59
C GLY A 110 -9.49 11.51 1.58
N PRO A 111 -10.71 11.13 1.14
CA PRO A 111 -11.83 10.93 2.05
C PRO A 111 -11.72 9.67 2.91
N LEU A 112 -11.10 8.60 2.40
CA LEU A 112 -11.04 7.30 3.09
C LEU A 112 -10.05 7.31 4.26
N ILE A 113 -8.90 7.97 4.10
CA ILE A 113 -7.81 7.90 5.09
C ILE A 113 -8.20 8.41 6.48
N PRO A 114 -8.84 9.59 6.62
CA PRO A 114 -9.33 10.06 7.92
C PRO A 114 -10.31 9.08 8.58
N GLU A 115 -11.13 8.38 7.80
CA GLU A 115 -12.06 7.37 8.32
C GLU A 115 -11.32 6.15 8.86
N LEU A 116 -10.31 5.66 8.14
CA LEU A 116 -9.46 4.54 8.60
C LEU A 116 -8.68 4.92 9.86
N GLN A 117 -8.19 6.15 9.93
CA GLN A 117 -7.53 6.67 11.13
C GLN A 117 -8.47 6.78 12.32
N ALA A 118 -9.72 7.20 12.10
CA ALA A 118 -10.75 7.21 13.14
C ALA A 118 -11.10 5.81 13.66
N MET A 119 -10.93 4.77 12.83
CA MET A 119 -11.05 3.36 13.22
C MET A 119 -9.81 2.84 13.99
N GLY A 120 -8.78 3.67 14.16
CA GLY A 120 -7.54 3.34 14.87
C GLY A 120 -6.43 2.76 14.00
N HIS A 121 -6.65 2.60 12.69
CA HIS A 121 -5.60 2.19 11.77
C HIS A 121 -4.60 3.32 11.55
N LYS A 122 -3.37 2.96 11.19
CA LYS A 122 -2.36 3.91 10.71
C LYS A 122 -2.21 3.76 9.22
N VAL A 123 -2.18 4.85 8.47
CA VAL A 123 -2.05 4.79 7.02
C VAL A 123 -0.68 5.28 6.59
N MET A 124 0.02 4.45 5.81
CA MET A 124 1.21 4.87 5.08
C MET A 124 0.91 5.00 3.60
N GLY A 125 1.56 5.94 2.93
CA GLY A 125 1.38 6.18 1.50
C GLY A 125 2.18 7.39 1.02
N PRO A 126 2.07 7.78 -0.26
CA PRO A 126 1.36 7.06 -1.31
C PRO A 126 2.12 5.83 -1.86
N GLY A 127 3.35 5.52 -1.40
CA GLY A 127 4.22 4.59 -2.12
C GLY A 127 4.92 5.26 -3.30
N THR A 128 5.97 4.65 -3.86
CA THR A 128 6.61 5.21 -5.08
C THR A 128 5.95 4.67 -6.32
N VAL A 129 5.75 5.54 -7.28
CA VAL A 129 5.53 5.13 -8.66
C VAL A 129 6.89 5.10 -9.33
N ARG A 130 7.29 3.97 -9.93
CA ARG A 130 8.40 4.00 -10.89
C ARG A 130 7.97 3.40 -12.23
N GLY A 131 8.00 4.25 -13.24
CA GLY A 131 7.73 3.94 -14.65
C GLY A 131 7.88 5.19 -15.53
N VAL A 132 7.74 5.02 -16.84
CA VAL A 132 7.86 6.08 -17.87
C VAL A 132 6.83 7.23 -17.69
N ASN A 133 5.90 7.07 -16.73
CA ASN A 133 4.84 8.02 -16.35
C ASN A 133 4.82 8.32 -14.84
N THR A 134 5.96 8.20 -14.15
CA THR A 134 6.09 8.50 -12.72
C THR A 134 5.61 9.94 -12.45
N PRO A 135 4.68 10.18 -11.52
CA PRO A 135 4.38 11.52 -11.07
C PRO A 135 5.68 12.11 -10.52
N GLY A 136 6.12 13.25 -11.08
CA GLY A 136 7.32 13.90 -10.60
C GLY A 136 7.20 14.30 -9.13
N PRO A 137 8.30 14.76 -8.52
CA PRO A 137 8.34 15.23 -7.13
C PRO A 137 7.22 16.20 -6.76
N GLU A 138 6.77 17.02 -7.72
CA GLU A 138 5.64 17.93 -7.60
C GLU A 138 4.31 17.25 -7.30
N HIS A 139 4.08 16.04 -7.81
CA HIS A 139 2.86 15.29 -7.54
C HIS A 139 2.94 14.61 -6.17
N PHE A 140 4.10 14.07 -5.80
CA PHE A 140 4.34 13.55 -4.45
C PHE A 140 4.10 14.64 -3.40
N ASP A 141 4.61 15.86 -3.64
CA ASP A 141 4.36 17.05 -2.80
C ASP A 141 2.88 17.41 -2.71
N ARG A 142 2.14 17.37 -3.83
CA ARG A 142 0.69 17.63 -3.85
C ARG A 142 -0.09 16.60 -3.06
N ILE A 143 0.25 15.32 -3.19
CA ILE A 143 -0.45 14.23 -2.51
C ILE A 143 -0.21 14.31 -1.00
N LEU A 144 1.05 14.49 -0.57
CA LEU A 144 1.37 14.66 0.84
C LEU A 144 0.76 15.93 1.44
N GLY A 145 0.62 17.00 0.65
CA GLY A 145 -0.08 18.20 1.07
C GLY A 145 -1.62 18.07 1.12
N ALA A 146 -2.20 17.08 0.44
CA ALA A 146 -3.65 16.91 0.33
C ALA A 146 -4.20 15.80 1.24
N ILE A 147 -3.38 14.82 1.61
CA ILE A 147 -3.80 13.61 2.33
C ILE A 147 -3.00 13.47 3.63
N PRO A 148 -3.66 13.33 4.80
CA PRO A 148 -2.99 13.29 6.08
C PRO A 148 -2.47 11.89 6.42
N PHE A 149 -1.43 11.40 5.74
CA PHE A 149 -0.81 10.11 6.06
C PHE A 149 -0.16 10.11 7.46
N ASP A 150 -0.22 8.97 8.16
CA ASP A 150 0.55 8.77 9.40
C ASP A 150 2.04 8.63 9.12
N ALA A 151 2.38 7.99 8.00
CA ALA A 151 3.76 7.86 7.54
C ALA A 151 3.85 7.96 6.02
N PRO A 152 4.69 8.86 5.48
CA PRO A 152 5.00 8.85 4.07
C PRO A 152 5.79 7.59 3.71
N SER A 153 5.46 6.95 2.59
CA SER A 153 6.11 5.71 2.11
C SER A 153 6.53 5.80 0.65
N ALA A 154 7.50 4.96 0.29
CA ALA A 154 8.14 4.90 -1.01
C ALA A 154 8.73 3.50 -1.24
N HIS A 155 8.56 2.93 -2.44
CA HIS A 155 9.23 1.69 -2.86
C HIS A 155 10.60 1.96 -3.49
N PHE A 156 11.50 1.01 -3.34
CA PHE A 156 12.85 1.08 -3.90
C PHE A 156 13.12 -0.19 -4.72
N TYR A 157 13.15 -0.06 -6.05
CA TYR A 157 13.42 -1.17 -6.98
C TYR A 157 14.85 -1.11 -7.52
N THR A 158 15.77 -1.88 -6.94
CA THR A 158 17.20 -1.95 -7.32
C THR A 158 17.46 -2.28 -8.79
N ALA A 159 16.60 -3.10 -9.41
CA ALA A 159 16.79 -3.73 -10.72
C ALA A 159 16.93 -2.78 -11.93
N ARG A 160 16.70 -1.47 -11.77
CA ARG A 160 16.88 -0.48 -12.85
C ARG A 160 17.48 0.81 -12.29
N GLY A 161 18.78 1.07 -12.36
CA GLY A 161 19.34 2.42 -12.09
C GLY A 161 19.33 2.89 -10.62
N ARG A 162 20.26 2.36 -9.81
CA ARG A 162 20.49 2.71 -8.39
C ARG A 162 20.68 4.22 -8.10
N LYS A 163 21.25 4.98 -9.03
CA LYS A 163 21.58 6.41 -8.82
C LYS A 163 20.32 7.30 -8.77
N ASP A 164 19.33 7.04 -9.63
CA ASP A 164 18.10 7.84 -9.67
C ASP A 164 17.23 7.58 -8.43
N HIS A 165 17.26 6.36 -7.88
CA HIS A 165 16.50 6.04 -6.69
C HIS A 165 17.02 6.71 -5.43
N LEU A 166 18.34 6.76 -5.21
CA LEU A 166 18.86 7.43 -4.00
C LEU A 166 18.57 8.93 -4.03
N ALA A 167 18.67 9.55 -5.21
CA ALA A 167 18.27 10.94 -5.40
C ALA A 167 16.76 11.13 -5.15
N TRP A 168 15.94 10.21 -5.65
CA TRP A 168 14.49 10.22 -5.42
C TRP A 168 14.14 10.01 -3.93
N MET A 169 14.78 9.06 -3.25
CA MET A 169 14.55 8.77 -1.82
C MET A 169 14.89 9.97 -0.95
N LYS A 170 15.99 10.66 -1.26
CA LYS A 170 16.35 11.92 -0.58
C LYS A 170 15.31 13.02 -0.84
N LEU A 171 14.81 13.13 -2.07
CA LEU A 171 13.79 14.11 -2.41
C LEU A 171 12.44 13.81 -1.74
N ALA A 172 12.05 12.55 -1.66
CA ALA A 172 10.83 12.14 -0.95
C ALA A 172 10.96 12.37 0.56
N GLU A 173 12.14 12.14 1.14
CA GLU A 173 12.46 12.52 2.52
C GLU A 173 12.33 14.04 2.72
N GLU A 174 12.93 14.86 1.84
CA GLU A 174 12.83 16.34 1.92
C GLU A 174 11.37 16.83 1.86
N ILE A 175 10.55 16.25 0.98
CA ILE A 175 9.12 16.57 0.87
C ILE A 175 8.35 16.10 2.11
N ALA A 176 8.60 14.89 2.60
CA ALA A 176 7.99 14.39 3.83
C ALA A 176 8.26 15.29 5.04
N VAL A 177 9.51 15.72 5.21
CA VAL A 177 9.92 16.64 6.28
C VAL A 177 9.27 18.00 6.13
N LYS A 178 9.17 18.54 4.91
CA LYS A 178 8.46 19.80 4.62
C LYS A 178 7.00 19.78 5.11
N HIS A 179 6.33 18.63 5.04
CA HIS A 179 4.96 18.43 5.51
C HIS A 179 4.86 17.99 6.99
N GLY A 180 5.97 18.01 7.73
CA GLY A 180 5.98 17.72 9.17
C GLY A 180 5.93 16.24 9.53
N HIS A 181 6.24 15.35 8.59
CA HIS A 181 6.27 13.90 8.85
C HIS A 181 7.67 13.39 9.22
N THR A 182 7.72 12.34 10.04
CA THR A 182 8.90 11.48 10.15
C THR A 182 8.97 10.53 8.95
N TRP A 183 10.13 10.40 8.33
CA TRP A 183 10.33 9.59 7.12
C TRP A 183 10.78 8.15 7.42
N GLY A 184 10.32 7.19 6.60
CA GLY A 184 10.78 5.80 6.61
C GLY A 184 10.78 5.22 5.20
N ALA A 185 11.87 4.54 4.83
CA ALA A 185 12.01 3.82 3.56
C ALA A 185 11.65 2.35 3.73
N VAL A 186 10.83 1.80 2.84
CA VAL A 186 10.58 0.35 2.76
C VAL A 186 11.22 -0.16 1.47
N GLY A 187 12.21 -1.05 1.62
CA GLY A 187 12.79 -1.76 0.48
C GLY A 187 11.96 -2.99 0.16
N GLU A 188 11.57 -3.14 -1.10
CA GLU A 188 10.99 -4.39 -1.59
C GLU A 188 12.07 -5.11 -2.40
N THR A 189 12.32 -6.39 -2.07
CA THR A 189 13.11 -7.24 -2.96
C THR A 189 12.25 -7.53 -4.19
N GLY A 190 12.67 -7.10 -5.38
CA GLY A 190 11.90 -7.32 -6.60
C GLY A 190 11.73 -8.81 -6.93
N GLU A 191 10.91 -9.14 -7.93
CA GLU A 191 10.59 -10.49 -8.45
C GLU A 191 11.81 -11.36 -8.85
N HIS A 192 13.04 -10.89 -8.63
CA HIS A 192 14.30 -11.54 -9.00
C HIS A 192 15.25 -11.80 -7.83
N GLY A 193 14.83 -11.57 -6.57
CA GLY A 193 15.69 -11.85 -5.42
C GLY A 193 16.88 -10.89 -5.29
N GLU A 194 16.70 -9.63 -5.67
CA GLU A 194 17.67 -8.54 -5.50
C GLU A 194 17.29 -7.59 -4.35
#